data_AF-A0A6M3KC16-F1
#
_entry.id   AF-A0A6M3KC16-F1
#
_cell.length_a   1.000
_cell.length_b   1.000
_cell.length_c   1.000
_cell.angle_alpha   90.00
_cell.angle_beta   90.00
_cell.angle_gamma   90.00
#
_symmetry.space_group_name_H-M   'P 1'
#
loop_
_entity.id
_entity.type
_entity.pdbx_description
1 polymer ?
#
loop_
_entity_poly.entity_id
_entity_poly.type
_entity_poly.pdbx_seq_one_letter_code
_entity_poly.pdbx_strand_id
1 'polypeptide(L)'
;MNNSIHTMYNTSIFAKHSYCIKQQVGTCLFINNMHFYGYNDAPFAKEIAQCPRVVNGYEFGVGYRLCKEVCGQKYHAETMAINHFKTYINEMYSIDLLSEDPILFLKECKDKGIKIDGPKWMYIFGHDRPCEHCTKIMKDLGISHILLCKNKEDIFHDDRWKIIRLDN
;
A
#
# COMPACT_ATOMS: atom_id res chain seq x y z
N MET A 1 4.93 1.25 21.52
CA MET A 1 5.27 2.26 20.49
C MET A 1 6.50 1.87 19.65
N ASN A 2 7.52 1.21 20.19
CA ASN A 2 8.73 0.83 19.42
C ASN A 2 8.46 0.06 18.10
N ASN A 3 7.47 -0.84 18.09
CA ASN A 3 7.17 -1.63 16.88
C ASN A 3 6.68 -0.74 15.73
N SER A 4 5.84 0.25 15.99
CA SER A 4 5.30 1.12 14.95
C SER A 4 6.40 1.97 14.29
N ILE A 5 7.32 2.55 15.07
CA ILE A 5 8.47 3.30 14.54
C ILE A 5 9.33 2.41 13.65
N HIS A 6 9.62 1.19 14.10
CA HIS A 6 10.39 0.23 13.30
C HIS A 6 9.67 -0.14 12.00
N THR A 7 8.36 -0.40 12.06
CA THR A 7 7.54 -0.70 10.87
C THR A 7 7.54 0.48 9.89
N MET A 8 7.35 1.71 10.35
CA MET A 8 7.38 2.90 9.49
C MET A 8 8.78 3.16 8.92
N TYR A 9 9.83 2.94 9.70
CA TYR A 9 11.21 3.02 9.21
C TYR A 9 11.47 2.03 8.08
N ASN A 10 11.09 0.76 8.25
CA ASN A 10 11.21 -0.24 7.20
C ASN A 10 10.35 0.12 5.97
N THR A 11 9.15 0.64 6.19
CA THR A 11 8.28 1.14 5.12
C THR A 11 8.97 2.23 4.28
N SER A 12 9.73 3.13 4.91
CA SER A 12 10.53 4.15 4.22
C SER A 12 11.70 3.57 3.41
N ILE A 13 12.26 2.43 3.85
CA ILE A 13 13.29 1.72 3.08
C ILE A 13 12.65 1.13 1.82
N PHE A 14 11.49 0.48 1.94
CA PHE A 14 10.78 -0.10 0.79
C PHE A 14 10.36 0.96 -0.24
N ALA A 15 10.03 2.18 0.19
CA ALA A 15 9.74 3.28 -0.73
C ALA A 15 10.87 3.53 -1.75
N LYS A 16 12.13 3.31 -1.36
CA LYS A 16 13.31 3.50 -2.23
C LYS A 16 13.40 2.51 -3.39
N HIS A 17 12.62 1.43 -3.36
CA HIS A 17 12.53 0.49 -4.49
C HIS A 17 11.65 1.03 -5.62
N SER A 18 10.88 2.10 -5.37
CA SER A 18 10.08 2.73 -6.42
C SER A 18 10.92 3.56 -7.39
N TYR A 19 10.71 3.32 -8.69
CA TYR A 19 11.26 4.16 -9.75
C TYR A 19 10.39 5.37 -10.10
N CYS A 20 9.25 5.57 -9.43
CA CYS A 20 8.36 6.68 -9.74
C CYS A 20 9.03 8.03 -9.41
N ILE A 21 9.40 8.78 -10.45
CA ILE A 21 10.08 10.08 -10.34
C ILE A 21 9.24 11.13 -9.60
N LYS A 22 7.90 11.07 -9.72
CA LYS A 22 7.03 12.03 -9.02
C LYS A 22 7.06 11.84 -7.52
N GLN A 23 7.00 10.59 -7.07
CA GLN A 23 6.79 10.25 -5.68
C GLN A 23 7.10 8.78 -5.43
N GLN A 24 8.01 8.54 -4.50
CA GLN A 24 8.36 7.20 -4.01
C GLN A 24 7.52 6.90 -2.77
N VAL A 25 6.66 5.89 -2.88
CA VAL A 25 5.72 5.50 -1.82
C VAL A 25 6.06 4.08 -1.38
N GLY A 26 6.20 3.90 -0.08
CA GLY A 26 6.32 2.59 0.55
C GLY A 26 5.11 2.33 1.42
N THR A 27 4.71 1.08 1.56
CA THR A 27 3.62 0.67 2.45
C THR A 27 4.02 -0.56 3.25
N CYS A 28 3.39 -0.73 4.41
CA CYS A 28 3.35 -1.99 5.13
C CYS A 28 1.93 -2.30 5.60
N LEU A 29 1.38 -3.44 5.17
CA LEU A 29 0.20 -4.04 5.77
C LEU A 29 0.65 -4.87 6.98
N PHE A 30 0.18 -4.50 8.16
CA PHE A 30 0.35 -5.26 9.39
C PHE A 30 -0.94 -6.00 9.73
N ILE A 31 -0.89 -7.33 9.72
CA ILE A 31 -2.04 -8.22 9.93
C ILE A 31 -1.56 -9.56 10.50
N ASN A 32 -2.28 -10.16 11.45
CA ASN A 32 -1.86 -11.43 12.10
C ASN A 32 -0.41 -11.40 12.63
N ASN A 33 0.08 -10.27 13.17
CA ASN A 33 1.48 -10.05 13.57
C ASN A 33 2.53 -10.20 12.45
N MET A 34 2.10 -10.21 11.19
CA MET A 34 2.96 -10.27 10.02
C MET A 34 3.02 -8.92 9.32
N HIS A 35 4.13 -8.68 8.60
CA HIS A 35 4.37 -7.47 7.84
C HIS A 35 4.45 -7.80 6.35
N PHE A 36 3.58 -7.19 5.55
CA PHE A 36 3.62 -7.31 4.10
C PHE A 36 3.96 -5.95 3.52
N TYR A 37 5.14 -5.83 2.93
CA TYR A 37 5.63 -4.56 2.40
C TYR A 37 5.29 -4.42 0.92
N GLY A 38 5.13 -3.17 0.48
CA GLY A 38 4.90 -2.84 -0.92
C GLY A 38 5.47 -1.47 -1.26
N TYR A 39 5.65 -1.22 -2.56
CA TYR A 39 6.04 0.07 -3.11
C TYR A 39 5.31 0.30 -4.44
N ASN A 40 5.21 1.55 -4.89
CA ASN A 40 4.61 1.84 -6.18
C ASN A 40 5.57 1.45 -7.33
N ASP A 41 5.28 0.33 -7.98
CA ASP A 41 6.08 -0.24 -9.07
C ASP A 41 5.76 0.43 -10.40
N ALA A 42 6.71 1.22 -10.91
CA ALA A 42 6.64 1.95 -12.16
C ALA A 42 7.95 1.75 -12.96
N PRO A 43 8.17 0.57 -13.54
CA PRO A 43 9.47 0.12 -14.05
C PRO A 43 10.03 0.98 -15.18
N PHE A 44 9.18 1.61 -15.99
CA PHE A 44 9.61 2.48 -17.11
C PHE A 44 9.81 3.93 -16.67
N ALA A 45 9.44 4.29 -15.44
CA ALA A 45 9.63 5.66 -14.95
C ALA A 45 11.11 6.08 -14.89
N LYS A 46 12.05 5.13 -14.79
CA LYS A 46 13.50 5.43 -14.83
C LYS A 46 14.00 5.89 -16.21
N GLU A 47 13.22 5.67 -17.26
CA GLU A 47 13.60 5.94 -18.66
C GLU A 47 13.14 7.33 -19.13
N ILE A 48 12.36 8.03 -18.30
CA ILE A 48 11.81 9.35 -18.62
C ILE A 48 12.44 10.42 -17.71
N ALA A 49 12.65 11.63 -18.23
CA ALA A 49 13.30 12.70 -17.47
C ALA A 49 12.38 13.39 -16.45
N GLN A 50 11.07 13.42 -16.73
CA GLN A 50 10.07 14.09 -15.90
C GLN A 50 8.78 13.28 -15.87
N CYS A 51 8.04 13.36 -14.77
CA CYS A 51 6.74 12.71 -14.67
C CYS A 51 5.76 13.33 -15.69
N PRO A 52 5.10 12.53 -16.55
CA PRO A 52 4.21 13.06 -17.58
C PRO A 52 3.00 13.77 -16.97
N ARG A 53 2.58 13.40 -15.75
CA ARG A 53 1.52 14.13 -15.03
C ARG A 53 1.92 15.55 -14.66
N VAL A 54 3.18 15.76 -14.29
CA VAL A 54 3.71 17.09 -13.94
C VAL A 54 3.85 17.94 -15.20
N VAL A 55 4.41 17.37 -16.27
CA VAL A 55 4.55 18.05 -17.58
C VAL A 55 3.21 18.54 -18.12
N ASN A 56 2.14 17.76 -17.95
CA ASN A 56 0.80 18.10 -18.42
C ASN A 56 -0.02 18.91 -17.40
N GLY A 57 0.55 19.31 -16.27
CA GLY A 57 -0.16 20.12 -15.26
C GLY A 57 -1.37 19.42 -14.62
N TYR A 58 -1.42 18.08 -14.60
CA TYR A 58 -2.55 17.37 -14.00
C TYR A 58 -2.59 17.52 -12.48
N GLU A 59 -3.77 17.85 -11.98
CA GLU A 59 -4.07 17.89 -10.56
C GLU A 59 -4.01 16.50 -9.89
N PHE A 60 -4.13 16.48 -8.56
CA PHE A 60 -4.33 15.24 -7.82
C PHE A 60 -5.59 14.52 -8.29
N GLY A 61 -5.61 13.19 -8.25
CA GLY A 61 -6.73 12.39 -8.77
C GLY A 61 -6.78 12.29 -10.31
N VAL A 62 -6.14 13.19 -11.05
CA VAL A 62 -6.25 13.26 -12.52
C VAL A 62 -4.99 12.73 -13.22
N GLY A 63 -5.17 12.12 -14.40
CA GLY A 63 -4.07 11.69 -15.28
C GLY A 63 -3.37 10.39 -14.88
N TYR A 64 -3.95 9.59 -13.98
CA TYR A 64 -3.38 8.31 -13.54
C TYR A 64 -3.21 7.29 -14.66
N ARG A 65 -3.97 7.39 -15.76
CA ARG A 65 -3.76 6.57 -16.97
C ARG A 65 -2.31 6.63 -17.46
N LEU A 66 -1.66 7.79 -17.36
CA LEU A 66 -0.27 7.99 -17.79
C LEU A 66 0.72 7.23 -16.91
N CYS A 67 0.39 7.00 -15.64
CA CYS A 67 1.23 6.17 -14.79
C CYS A 67 1.28 4.73 -15.34
N LYS A 68 0.15 4.21 -15.82
CA LYS A 68 0.07 2.88 -16.43
C LYS A 68 0.65 2.85 -17.85
N GLU A 69 0.21 3.77 -18.71
CA GLU A 69 0.54 3.81 -20.14
C GLU A 69 1.99 4.20 -20.43
N VAL A 70 2.53 5.17 -19.67
CA VAL A 70 3.88 5.72 -19.91
C VAL A 70 4.88 5.17 -18.92
N CYS A 71 4.57 5.21 -17.61
CA CYS A 71 5.51 4.75 -16.58
C CYS A 71 5.46 3.23 -16.35
N GLY A 72 4.54 2.51 -17.02
CA GLY A 72 4.35 1.07 -16.86
C GLY A 72 3.86 0.65 -15.47
N GLN A 73 3.23 1.56 -14.72
CA GLN A 73 2.87 1.33 -13.32
C GLN A 73 1.97 0.10 -13.17
N LYS A 74 2.47 -0.92 -12.47
CA LYS A 74 1.74 -2.17 -12.22
C LYS A 74 0.93 -2.10 -10.94
N TYR A 75 1.52 -1.52 -9.89
CA TYR A 75 0.92 -1.47 -8.57
C TYR A 75 1.10 -0.09 -7.92
N HIS A 76 0.11 0.28 -7.12
CA HIS A 76 0.32 1.21 -6.02
C HIS A 76 0.96 0.46 -4.84
N ALA A 77 1.60 1.19 -3.93
CA ALA A 77 2.29 0.58 -2.80
C ALA A 77 1.31 -0.24 -1.93
N GLU A 78 0.14 0.34 -1.65
CA GLU A 78 -0.97 -0.25 -0.90
C GLU A 78 -1.42 -1.58 -1.53
N THR A 79 -1.66 -1.56 -2.84
CA THR A 79 -2.12 -2.76 -3.57
C THR A 79 -1.06 -3.84 -3.64
N MET A 80 0.23 -3.48 -3.71
CA MET A 80 1.32 -4.46 -3.72
C MET A 80 1.40 -5.22 -2.39
N ALA A 81 1.34 -4.51 -1.25
CA ALA A 81 1.37 -5.18 0.06
C ALA A 81 0.16 -6.11 0.27
N ILE A 82 -1.03 -5.68 -0.18
CA ILE A 82 -2.23 -6.52 -0.13
C ILE A 82 -2.05 -7.76 -1.01
N ASN A 83 -1.47 -7.61 -2.20
CA ASN A 83 -1.20 -8.74 -3.09
C ASN A 83 -0.22 -9.73 -2.45
N HIS A 84 0.87 -9.25 -1.84
CA HIS A 84 1.81 -10.11 -1.12
C HIS A 84 1.14 -10.87 0.04
N PHE A 85 0.20 -10.23 0.75
CA PHE A 85 -0.60 -10.91 1.76
C PHE A 85 -1.48 -12.02 1.16
N LYS A 86 -2.17 -11.76 0.05
CA LYS A 86 -2.98 -12.78 -0.63
C LYS A 86 -2.13 -13.96 -1.09
N THR A 87 -0.97 -13.69 -1.71
CA THR A 87 -0.01 -14.73 -2.12
C THR A 87 0.45 -15.57 -0.93
N TYR A 88 0.81 -14.93 0.18
CA TYR A 88 1.19 -15.63 1.41
C TYR A 88 0.09 -16.58 1.92
N ILE A 89 -1.19 -16.14 1.91
CA ILE A 89 -2.31 -16.99 2.31
C ILE A 89 -2.45 -18.20 1.38
N ASN A 90 -2.36 -17.98 0.07
CA ASN A 90 -2.43 -19.08 -0.91
C ASN A 90 -1.31 -20.11 -0.69
N GLU A 91 -0.08 -19.64 -0.49
CA GLU A 91 1.08 -20.50 -0.23
C GLU A 91 0.97 -21.24 1.12
N MET A 92 0.69 -20.51 2.20
CA MET A 92 0.64 -21.06 3.56
C MET A 92 -0.41 -22.18 3.69
N TYR A 93 -1.55 -22.02 3.04
CA TYR A 93 -2.66 -22.97 3.14
C TYR A 93 -2.73 -23.95 1.95
N SER A 94 -1.80 -23.86 0.99
CA SER A 94 -1.82 -24.64 -0.26
C SER A 94 -3.18 -24.56 -0.98
N ILE A 95 -3.69 -23.34 -1.12
CA ILE A 95 -4.97 -23.06 -1.77
C ILE A 95 -4.81 -22.09 -2.93
N ASP A 96 -5.75 -22.17 -3.87
CA ASP A 96 -5.82 -21.25 -5.00
C ASP A 96 -7.04 -20.34 -4.83
N LEU A 97 -6.90 -19.29 -4.01
CA LEU A 97 -7.91 -18.23 -3.94
C LEU A 97 -7.76 -17.37 -5.19
N LEU A 98 -8.78 -17.41 -6.04
CA LEU A 98 -8.77 -16.75 -7.35
C LEU A 98 -9.29 -15.31 -7.29
N SER A 99 -9.85 -14.89 -6.16
CA SER A 99 -10.55 -13.62 -6.11
C SER A 99 -9.61 -12.41 -5.98
N GLU A 100 -9.64 -11.58 -7.01
CA GLU A 100 -9.06 -10.24 -6.98
C GLU A 100 -9.86 -9.28 -6.08
N ASP A 101 -11.15 -9.53 -5.89
CA ASP A 101 -12.01 -8.72 -5.03
C ASP A 101 -11.70 -8.99 -3.54
N PRO A 102 -11.34 -7.96 -2.74
CA PRO A 102 -10.96 -8.17 -1.34
C PRO A 102 -12.08 -8.76 -0.47
N ILE A 103 -13.35 -8.42 -0.74
CA ILE A 103 -14.50 -8.92 0.04
C ILE A 103 -14.67 -10.42 -0.23
N LEU A 104 -14.67 -10.80 -1.49
CA LEU A 104 -14.79 -12.20 -1.88
C LEU A 104 -13.56 -13.01 -1.42
N PHE A 105 -12.36 -12.46 -1.51
CA PHE A 105 -11.15 -13.08 -0.96
C PHE A 105 -11.29 -13.39 0.54
N LEU A 106 -11.75 -12.43 1.36
CA LEU A 106 -11.99 -12.66 2.78
C LEU A 106 -13.08 -13.70 3.04
N LYS A 107 -14.15 -13.70 2.23
CA LYS A 107 -15.21 -14.70 2.31
C LYS A 107 -14.65 -16.10 2.03
N GLU A 108 -13.87 -16.27 0.98
CA GLU A 108 -13.26 -17.57 0.64
C GLU A 108 -12.30 -18.05 1.73
N CYS A 109 -11.52 -17.15 2.33
CA CYS A 109 -10.68 -17.48 3.49
C CYS A 109 -11.55 -18.02 4.63
N LYS A 110 -12.63 -17.32 4.97
CA LYS A 110 -13.56 -17.75 6.02
C LYS A 110 -14.21 -19.10 5.71
N ASP A 111 -14.67 -19.32 4.48
CA ASP A 111 -15.32 -20.56 4.05
C ASP A 111 -14.36 -21.75 4.13
N LYS A 112 -13.04 -21.52 3.99
CA LYS A 112 -11.98 -22.51 4.17
C LYS A 112 -11.47 -22.62 5.62
N GLY A 113 -12.07 -21.92 6.57
CA GLY A 113 -11.65 -21.92 7.98
C GLY A 113 -10.35 -21.16 8.25
N ILE A 114 -9.89 -20.34 7.31
CA ILE A 114 -8.69 -19.51 7.46
C ILE A 114 -9.06 -18.27 8.26
N LYS A 115 -8.38 -18.10 9.40
CA LYS A 115 -8.59 -16.98 10.29
C LYS A 115 -7.67 -15.82 9.93
N ILE A 116 -8.29 -14.73 9.47
CA ILE A 116 -7.64 -13.44 9.24
C ILE A 116 -8.09 -12.52 10.38
N ASP A 117 -7.46 -12.70 11.53
CA ASP A 117 -7.84 -12.05 12.78
C ASP A 117 -6.93 -10.84 13.09
N GLY A 118 -7.32 -10.05 14.08
CA GLY A 118 -6.49 -8.98 14.62
C GLY A 118 -6.57 -7.63 13.90
N PRO A 119 -5.87 -6.62 14.45
CA PRO A 119 -5.86 -5.27 13.89
C PRO A 119 -5.21 -5.28 12.51
N LYS A 120 -5.93 -4.75 11.53
CA LYS A 120 -5.45 -4.57 10.17
C LYS A 120 -5.03 -3.12 10.00
N TRP A 121 -3.72 -2.87 10.11
CA TRP A 121 -3.15 -1.53 10.03
C TRP A 121 -2.36 -1.39 8.74
N MET A 122 -2.47 -0.24 8.11
CA MET A 122 -1.65 0.13 6.96
C MET A 122 -0.71 1.26 7.35
N TYR A 123 0.58 1.04 7.26
CA TYR A 123 1.60 2.08 7.37
C TYR A 123 1.94 2.55 5.95
N ILE A 124 1.92 3.85 5.70
CA ILE A 124 2.26 4.40 4.39
C ILE A 124 3.28 5.53 4.56
N PHE A 125 4.38 5.41 3.81
CA PHE A 125 5.45 6.39 3.76
C PHE A 125 5.49 7.09 2.41
N GLY A 126 5.77 8.39 2.43
CA GLY A 126 6.09 9.16 1.22
C GLY A 126 4.89 9.88 0.58
N HIS A 127 3.69 9.84 1.17
CA HIS A 127 2.55 10.67 0.77
C HIS A 127 1.61 11.03 1.94
N ASP A 128 0.63 11.90 1.71
CA ASP A 128 -0.28 12.46 2.73
C ASP A 128 -1.71 11.88 2.71
N ARG A 129 -2.02 11.08 1.68
CA ARG A 129 -3.28 10.32 1.57
C ARG A 129 -3.19 9.22 0.50
N PRO A 130 -3.80 8.04 0.73
CA PRO A 130 -4.09 7.07 -0.32
C PRO A 130 -5.05 7.65 -1.36
N CYS A 131 -5.03 7.10 -2.58
CA CYS A 131 -6.07 7.41 -3.55
C CYS A 131 -7.40 6.73 -3.16
N GLU A 132 -8.51 7.18 -3.74
CA GLU A 132 -9.85 6.63 -3.46
C GLU A 132 -9.93 5.13 -3.76
N HIS A 133 -9.28 4.68 -4.83
CA HIS A 133 -9.23 3.26 -5.19
C HIS A 133 -8.53 2.40 -4.13
N CYS A 134 -7.32 2.80 -3.69
CA CYS A 134 -6.61 2.11 -2.61
C CYS A 134 -7.41 2.16 -1.30
N THR A 135 -8.05 3.30 -1.01
CA THR A 135 -8.90 3.45 0.17
C THR A 135 -10.07 2.47 0.16
N LYS A 136 -10.75 2.31 -0.98
CA LYS A 136 -11.83 1.32 -1.14
C LYS A 136 -11.32 -0.09 -0.91
N ILE A 137 -10.24 -0.49 -1.56
CA ILE A 137 -9.63 -1.83 -1.39
C ILE A 137 -9.28 -2.08 0.08
N MET A 138 -8.71 -1.09 0.77
CA MET A 138 -8.36 -1.22 2.18
C MET A 138 -9.60 -1.43 3.06
N LYS A 139 -10.67 -0.64 2.82
CA LYS A 139 -11.96 -0.81 3.51
C LYS A 139 -12.56 -2.20 3.26
N ASP A 140 -12.55 -2.65 2.01
CA ASP A 140 -13.08 -3.95 1.61
C ASP A 140 -12.31 -5.12 2.25
N LEU A 141 -11.01 -4.95 2.51
CA LEU A 141 -10.18 -5.91 3.26
C LEU A 141 -10.37 -5.80 4.80
N GLY A 142 -11.16 -4.83 5.26
CA GLY A 142 -11.41 -4.55 6.67
C GLY A 142 -10.25 -3.89 7.40
N ILE A 143 -9.34 -3.20 6.69
CA ILE A 143 -8.32 -2.34 7.31
C ILE A 143 -9.04 -1.20 8.03
N SER A 144 -8.73 -1.00 9.30
CA SER A 144 -9.39 0.02 10.14
C SER A 144 -8.53 1.26 10.36
N HIS A 145 -7.21 1.13 10.28
CA HIS A 145 -6.28 2.23 10.58
C HIS A 145 -5.23 2.39 9.48
N ILE A 146 -4.99 3.64 9.08
CA ILE A 146 -3.85 4.03 8.25
C ILE A 146 -2.98 5.00 9.04
N LEU A 147 -1.68 4.74 9.09
CA LEU A 147 -0.68 5.63 9.65
C LEU A 147 0.16 6.18 8.49
N LEU A 148 0.19 7.50 8.33
CA LEU A 148 0.86 8.20 7.24
C LEU A 148 2.05 8.99 7.77
N CYS A 149 3.21 8.80 7.15
CA CYS A 149 4.41 9.59 7.40
C CYS A 149 4.97 10.07 6.07
N LYS A 150 4.99 11.39 5.84
CA LYS A 150 5.42 11.95 4.55
C LYS A 150 6.94 12.03 4.42
N ASN A 151 7.62 12.47 5.49
CA ASN A 151 9.04 12.76 5.48
C ASN A 151 9.80 11.80 6.40
N LYS A 152 11.09 11.60 6.12
CA LYS A 152 11.92 10.64 6.86
C LYS A 152 12.21 11.12 8.29
N GLU A 153 12.35 12.43 8.44
CA GLU A 153 12.64 13.10 9.71
C GLU A 153 11.49 12.91 10.71
N ASP A 154 10.26 12.77 10.21
CA ASP A 154 9.06 12.59 11.03
C ASP A 154 8.87 11.14 11.52
N ILE A 155 9.66 10.18 11.03
CA ILE A 155 9.51 8.76 11.42
C ILE A 155 9.76 8.55 12.92
N PHE A 156 10.64 9.33 13.54
CA PHE A 156 10.97 9.18 14.96
C PHE A 156 10.12 10.08 15.87
N HIS A 157 9.11 10.75 15.29
CA HIS A 157 8.19 11.67 15.96
C HIS A 157 6.76 11.22 15.66
N ASP A 158 6.27 10.23 16.41
CA ASP A 158 4.96 9.60 16.16
C ASP A 158 3.77 10.56 16.31
N ASP A 159 3.94 11.62 17.09
CA ASP A 159 3.02 12.76 17.20
C ASP A 159 2.83 13.53 15.88
N ARG A 160 3.76 13.38 14.92
CA ARG A 160 3.67 13.99 13.58
C ARG A 160 3.02 13.10 12.54
N TRP A 161 2.69 11.86 12.90
CA TRP A 161 2.06 10.95 11.96
C TRP A 161 0.58 11.27 11.84
N LYS A 162 0.08 11.21 10.62
CA LYS A 162 -1.35 11.35 10.37
C LYS A 162 -2.01 9.98 10.50
N ILE A 163 -2.97 9.86 11.42
CA ILE A 163 -3.78 8.66 11.60
C ILE A 163 -5.11 8.88 10.90
N ILE A 164 -5.48 7.97 10.00
CA ILE A 164 -6.80 7.91 9.37
C ILE A 164 -7.50 6.65 9.88
N ARG A 165 -8.69 6.81 10.44
CA ARG A 165 -9.61 5.69 10.70
C ARG A 165 -10.46 5.46 9.47
N LEU A 166 -10.51 4.22 9.01
CA LEU A 166 -11.30 3.80 7.84
C LEU A 166 -12.69 3.28 8.20
N ASP A 167 -12.95 3.14 9.50
CA ASP A 167 -14.24 2.83 10.10
C ASP A 167 -15.32 3.76 9.48
N ASN A 168 -16.47 3.17 9.13
CA ASN A 168 -17.64 3.93 8.69
C ASN A 168 -18.38 4.55 9.88
#